data_AF-A0AAW8RWN8-F1
#
_entry.id   AF-A0AAW8RWN8-F1
#
_cell.length_a   1.000
_cell.length_b   1.000
_cell.length_c   1.000
_cell.angle_alpha   90.00
_cell.angle_beta   90.00
_cell.angle_gamma   90.00
#
_symmetry.space_group_name_H-M   'P 1'
#
loop_
_entity.id
_entity.type
_entity.pdbx_description
1 polymer ?
#
loop_
_entity_poly.entity_id
_entity_poly.type
_entity_poly.pdbx_seq_one_letter_code
_entity_poly.pdbx_strand_id
1 'polypeptide(L)'
;MEISELSTELEVGVRYTPSEIIIENEDYLAKSVDNLVSLYSSFVFTDDNIPEAKAAKTSLNKVRKILDDQRKEVKKNYNEPLKSFESSIKSYVEKIDSVKNNIDAGIKDFEEREREKRQLVLDQVIADMAPNYEILVEELEVDPSWANKTNFTKKGEVNSKTVKIIADKMGFIALEKRRIEGDKKTVQTFADLNGLEPYAWENLIVQGHSVNDVLERMKQASEQKKRDEEERARQSAAEKEYQEAMAKLEQEQQQTIGDKIIDQETGEVVEEIIEDEILKFTLEISGPKSKLYKLNQYMTEQGIEFKKIFD
;
A
#
# COMPACT_ATOMS: atom_id res chain seq x y z
N MET A 1 32.13 -37.18 -28.56
CA MET A 1 31.22 -38.30 -28.30
C MET A 1 29.85 -37.81 -28.71
N GLU A 2 29.41 -38.29 -29.87
CA GLU A 2 28.26 -37.82 -30.65
C GLU A 2 26.94 -37.89 -29.88
N ILE A 3 26.36 -36.74 -29.54
CA ILE A 3 25.00 -36.67 -28.99
C ILE A 3 23.97 -37.03 -30.08
N SER A 4 24.26 -36.77 -31.37
CA SER A 4 23.33 -37.03 -32.46
C SER A 4 23.29 -38.48 -32.95
N GLU A 5 24.30 -39.30 -32.62
CA GLU A 5 24.31 -40.72 -33.04
C GLU A 5 23.42 -41.56 -32.12
N LEU A 6 23.40 -41.27 -30.82
CA LEU A 6 22.64 -42.05 -29.82
C LEU A 6 21.11 -41.98 -29.99
N SER A 7 20.57 -40.89 -30.56
CA SER A 7 19.12 -40.75 -30.78
C SER A 7 18.58 -41.59 -31.95
N THR A 8 19.46 -42.10 -32.82
CA THR A 8 19.08 -42.63 -34.13
C THR A 8 19.16 -44.17 -34.19
N GLU A 9 19.68 -44.83 -33.16
CA GLU A 9 19.91 -46.29 -33.13
C GLU A 9 18.96 -47.07 -32.20
N LEU A 10 17.97 -46.41 -31.57
CA LEU A 10 17.09 -47.08 -30.62
C LEU A 10 15.95 -47.86 -31.34
N GLU A 11 16.26 -49.06 -31.84
CA GLU A 11 15.26 -49.96 -32.43
C GLU A 11 14.62 -50.86 -31.37
N VAL A 12 13.32 -50.69 -31.13
CA VAL A 12 12.55 -51.58 -30.24
C VAL A 12 12.04 -52.78 -31.04
N GLY A 13 12.80 -53.87 -31.05
CA GLY A 13 12.39 -55.14 -31.66
C GLY A 13 11.34 -55.89 -30.82
N VAL A 14 10.06 -55.72 -31.15
CA VAL A 14 8.96 -56.46 -30.50
C VAL A 14 8.55 -57.66 -31.34
N ARG A 15 8.73 -58.87 -30.82
CA ARG A 15 8.12 -60.08 -31.39
C ARG A 15 6.77 -60.31 -30.72
N TYR A 16 5.69 -60.07 -31.46
CA TYR A 16 4.33 -60.32 -31.02
C TYR A 16 3.70 -61.45 -31.84
N THR A 17 3.28 -62.52 -31.17
CA THR A 17 2.44 -63.58 -31.76
C THR A 17 1.07 -63.54 -31.06
N PRO A 18 -0.04 -63.32 -31.79
CA PRO A 18 -1.37 -63.41 -31.21
C PRO A 18 -1.53 -64.78 -30.54
N SER A 19 -1.77 -64.82 -29.23
CA SER A 19 -1.98 -66.09 -28.54
C SER A 19 -3.43 -66.53 -28.77
N GLU A 20 -3.63 -67.59 -29.53
CA GLU A 20 -4.93 -68.23 -29.70
C GLU A 20 -5.30 -68.97 -28.41
N ILE A 21 -6.51 -68.75 -27.89
CA ILE A 21 -7.03 -69.44 -26.70
C ILE A 21 -8.11 -70.41 -27.17
N ILE A 22 -7.80 -71.70 -27.17
CA ILE A 22 -8.72 -72.78 -27.59
C ILE A 22 -9.12 -73.58 -26.36
N ILE A 23 -10.42 -73.84 -26.19
CA ILE A 23 -10.89 -74.86 -25.24
C ILE A 23 -10.80 -76.21 -25.97
N GLU A 24 -9.72 -76.96 -25.74
CA GLU A 24 -9.43 -78.20 -26.48
C GLU A 24 -10.56 -79.25 -26.40
N ASN A 25 -11.33 -79.24 -25.32
CA ASN A 25 -12.43 -80.16 -25.07
C ASN A 25 -13.82 -79.48 -25.09
N GLU A 26 -14.00 -78.41 -25.87
CA GLU A 26 -15.22 -77.60 -25.90
C GLU A 26 -16.49 -78.43 -26.07
N ASP A 27 -16.51 -79.35 -27.03
CA ASP A 27 -17.66 -80.23 -27.29
C ASP A 27 -18.01 -81.12 -26.09
N TYR A 28 -16.99 -81.61 -25.38
CA TYR A 28 -17.19 -82.43 -24.18
C TYR A 28 -17.65 -81.58 -22.99
N LEU A 29 -17.07 -80.39 -22.84
CA LEU A 29 -17.41 -79.45 -21.79
C LEU A 29 -18.86 -78.96 -21.93
N ALA A 30 -19.26 -78.56 -23.15
CA ALA A 30 -20.62 -78.13 -23.46
C ALA A 30 -21.63 -79.23 -23.14
N LYS A 31 -21.41 -80.45 -23.64
CA LYS A 31 -22.28 -81.62 -23.34
C LYS A 31 -22.37 -81.92 -21.85
N SER A 32 -21.26 -81.80 -21.12
CA SER A 32 -21.22 -82.05 -19.68
C SER A 32 -22.00 -81.00 -18.90
N VAL A 33 -21.90 -79.72 -19.29
CA VAL A 33 -22.68 -78.63 -18.72
C VAL A 33 -24.16 -78.80 -19.04
N ASP A 34 -24.51 -79.10 -20.28
CA ASP A 34 -25.90 -79.30 -20.72
C ASP A 34 -26.58 -80.47 -20.01
N ASN A 35 -25.87 -81.59 -19.85
CA ASN A 35 -26.37 -82.74 -19.10
C ASN A 35 -26.61 -82.39 -17.62
N LEU A 36 -25.69 -81.63 -17.01
CA LEU A 36 -25.80 -81.21 -15.61
C LEU A 36 -26.97 -80.23 -15.44
N VAL A 37 -27.16 -79.29 -16.37
CA VAL A 37 -28.31 -78.38 -16.39
C VAL A 37 -29.62 -79.14 -16.56
N SER A 38 -29.69 -80.09 -17.50
CA SER A 38 -30.89 -80.91 -17.76
C SER A 38 -31.29 -81.79 -16.57
N LEU A 39 -30.30 -82.37 -15.88
CA LEU A 39 -30.52 -83.20 -14.69
C LEU A 39 -31.20 -82.43 -13.56
N TYR A 40 -30.84 -81.16 -13.38
CA TYR A 40 -31.34 -80.34 -12.27
C TYR A 40 -32.46 -79.35 -12.67
N SER A 41 -32.76 -79.17 -13.96
CA SER A 41 -33.84 -78.29 -14.45
C SER A 41 -35.22 -78.94 -14.44
N SER A 42 -35.28 -80.28 -14.34
CA SER A 42 -36.52 -81.08 -14.36
C SER A 42 -37.02 -81.50 -12.96
N PHE A 43 -36.36 -81.04 -11.89
CA PHE A 43 -36.71 -81.37 -10.50
C PHE A 43 -37.89 -80.50 -9.99
N VAL A 44 -38.96 -81.13 -9.50
CA VAL A 44 -40.07 -80.47 -8.80
C VAL A 44 -39.78 -80.46 -7.31
N PHE A 45 -39.66 -79.28 -6.70
CA PHE A 45 -39.30 -79.16 -5.28
C PHE A 45 -40.49 -79.53 -4.37
N THR A 46 -40.29 -80.51 -3.48
CA THR A 46 -41.23 -80.95 -2.43
C THR A 46 -40.50 -81.00 -1.08
N ASP A 47 -41.20 -80.97 0.05
CA ASP A 47 -40.57 -80.86 1.38
C ASP A 47 -39.54 -81.97 1.67
N ASP A 48 -39.75 -83.17 1.13
CA ASP A 48 -38.85 -84.32 1.30
C ASP A 48 -37.56 -84.22 0.47
N ASN A 49 -37.54 -83.46 -0.64
CA ASN A 49 -36.38 -83.38 -1.56
C ASN A 49 -35.56 -82.08 -1.43
N ILE A 50 -35.93 -81.19 -0.51
CA ILE A 50 -35.19 -79.96 -0.20
C ILE A 50 -33.70 -80.21 0.15
N PRO A 51 -33.32 -81.27 0.89
CA PRO A 51 -31.90 -81.56 1.13
C PRO A 51 -31.11 -81.83 -0.15
N GLU A 52 -31.68 -82.61 -1.08
CA GLU A 52 -31.06 -82.94 -2.36
C GLU A 52 -30.95 -81.71 -3.28
N ALA A 53 -31.99 -80.87 -3.29
CA ALA A 53 -31.99 -79.59 -3.99
C ALA A 53 -30.88 -78.64 -3.50
N LYS A 54 -30.65 -78.58 -2.18
CA LYS A 54 -29.54 -77.80 -1.59
C LYS A 54 -28.17 -78.36 -1.99
N ALA A 55 -28.02 -79.67 -2.06
CA ALA A 55 -26.80 -80.33 -2.53
C ALA A 55 -26.54 -80.04 -4.01
N ALA A 56 -27.57 -80.16 -4.86
CA ALA A 56 -27.51 -79.83 -6.29
C ALA A 56 -27.09 -78.37 -6.54
N LYS A 57 -27.71 -77.40 -5.83
CA LYS A 57 -27.33 -75.98 -5.89
C LYS A 57 -25.86 -75.76 -5.51
N THR A 58 -25.38 -76.47 -4.48
CA THR A 58 -23.99 -76.39 -4.05
C THR A 58 -23.05 -76.93 -5.12
N SER A 59 -23.38 -78.05 -5.75
CA SER A 59 -22.61 -78.64 -6.86
C SER A 59 -22.57 -77.73 -8.08
N LEU A 60 -23.71 -77.15 -8.49
CA LEU A 60 -23.80 -76.15 -9.56
C LEU A 60 -22.92 -74.93 -9.29
N ASN A 61 -22.95 -74.42 -8.05
CA ASN A 61 -22.10 -73.29 -7.65
C ASN A 61 -20.61 -73.65 -7.70
N LYS A 62 -20.22 -74.88 -7.35
CA LYS A 62 -18.83 -75.36 -7.48
C LYS A 62 -18.40 -75.42 -8.94
N VAL A 63 -19.21 -75.99 -9.83
CA VAL A 63 -18.90 -76.08 -11.27
C VAL A 63 -18.78 -74.69 -11.88
N ARG A 64 -19.72 -73.77 -11.61
CA ARG A 64 -19.63 -72.37 -12.04
C ARG A 64 -18.35 -71.71 -11.55
N LYS A 65 -17.97 -71.92 -10.28
CA LYS A 65 -16.75 -71.37 -9.70
C LYS A 65 -15.50 -71.88 -10.41
N ILE A 66 -15.41 -73.18 -10.70
CA ILE A 66 -14.27 -73.76 -11.42
C ILE A 66 -14.10 -73.13 -12.81
N LEU A 67 -15.20 -72.97 -13.56
CA LEU A 67 -15.17 -72.33 -14.88
C LEU A 67 -14.73 -70.86 -14.80
N ASP A 68 -15.25 -70.11 -13.82
CA ASP A 68 -14.87 -68.71 -13.65
C ASP A 68 -13.43 -68.54 -13.14
N ASP A 69 -12.96 -69.43 -12.26
CA ASP A 69 -11.58 -69.44 -11.76
C ASP A 69 -10.61 -69.79 -12.90
N GLN A 70 -10.92 -70.77 -13.75
CA GLN A 70 -10.12 -71.09 -14.94
C GLN A 70 -10.09 -69.92 -15.94
N ARG A 71 -11.24 -69.27 -16.20
CA ARG A 71 -11.30 -68.05 -17.02
C ARG A 71 -10.39 -66.95 -16.47
N LYS A 72 -10.42 -66.72 -15.15
CA LYS A 72 -9.60 -65.70 -14.48
C LYS A 72 -8.11 -66.05 -14.54
N GLU A 73 -7.75 -67.31 -14.37
CA GLU A 73 -6.38 -67.82 -14.45
C GLU A 73 -5.80 -67.63 -15.85
N VAL A 74 -6.51 -68.07 -16.89
CA VAL A 74 -6.12 -67.86 -18.30
C VAL A 74 -5.98 -66.37 -18.59
N LYS A 75 -6.93 -65.52 -18.16
CA LYS A 75 -6.84 -64.06 -18.32
C LYS A 75 -5.62 -63.47 -17.61
N LYS A 76 -5.28 -63.96 -16.41
CA LYS A 76 -4.11 -63.49 -15.66
C LYS A 76 -2.83 -63.83 -16.42
N ASN A 77 -2.67 -65.09 -16.81
CA ASN A 77 -1.47 -65.58 -17.51
C ASN A 77 -1.32 -64.93 -18.88
N TYR A 78 -2.42 -64.68 -19.61
CA TYR A 78 -2.39 -63.95 -20.88
C TYR A 78 -1.93 -62.49 -20.71
N ASN A 79 -2.37 -61.82 -19.64
CA ASN A 79 -2.02 -60.41 -19.41
C ASN A 79 -0.65 -60.22 -18.73
N GLU A 80 -0.04 -61.27 -18.18
CA GLU A 80 1.23 -61.17 -17.47
C GLU A 80 2.40 -60.78 -18.40
N PRO A 81 2.59 -61.38 -19.59
CA PRO A 81 3.56 -60.92 -20.58
C PRO A 81 3.35 -59.46 -20.99
N LEU A 82 2.10 -59.04 -21.19
CA LEU A 82 1.75 -57.65 -21.54
C LEU A 82 2.15 -56.69 -20.41
N LYS A 83 1.80 -57.00 -19.16
CA LYS A 83 2.20 -56.19 -18.00
C LYS A 83 3.72 -56.10 -17.84
N SER A 84 4.43 -57.21 -18.06
CA SER A 84 5.90 -57.22 -17.99
C SER A 84 6.52 -56.34 -19.08
N PHE A 85 5.98 -56.39 -20.30
CA PHE A 85 6.39 -55.53 -21.40
C PHE A 85 6.12 -54.04 -21.08
N GLU A 86 4.90 -53.70 -20.71
CA GLU A 86 4.51 -52.33 -20.33
C GLU A 86 5.39 -51.78 -19.19
N SER A 87 5.63 -52.60 -18.16
CA SER A 87 6.50 -52.22 -17.03
C SER A 87 7.94 -51.99 -17.48
N SER A 88 8.46 -52.79 -18.41
CA SER A 88 9.83 -52.65 -18.92
C SER A 88 9.97 -51.36 -19.74
N ILE A 89 9.03 -51.10 -20.65
CA ILE A 89 8.99 -49.86 -21.45
C ILE A 89 8.85 -48.65 -20.52
N LYS A 90 7.95 -48.68 -19.55
CA LYS A 90 7.76 -47.60 -18.58
C LYS A 90 9.04 -47.32 -17.78
N SER A 91 9.73 -48.36 -17.30
CA SER A 91 11.02 -48.22 -16.63
C SER A 91 12.08 -47.56 -17.53
N TYR A 92 12.10 -47.86 -18.84
CA TYR A 92 13.03 -47.20 -19.76
C TYR A 92 12.68 -45.72 -19.94
N VAL A 93 11.40 -45.38 -20.08
CA VAL A 93 10.93 -43.98 -20.15
C VAL A 93 11.31 -43.21 -18.88
N GLU A 94 11.07 -43.78 -17.69
CA GLU A 94 11.42 -43.15 -16.40
C GLU A 94 12.93 -42.87 -16.27
N LYS A 95 13.79 -43.76 -16.77
CA LYS A 95 15.24 -43.53 -16.81
C LYS A 95 15.61 -42.35 -17.71
N ILE A 96 14.99 -42.26 -18.88
CA ILE A 96 15.21 -41.15 -19.83
C ILE A 96 14.73 -39.83 -19.20
N ASP A 97 13.54 -39.82 -18.61
CA ASP A 97 12.98 -38.64 -17.96
C ASP A 97 13.84 -38.16 -16.80
N SER A 98 14.39 -39.07 -16.00
CA SER A 98 15.30 -38.71 -14.91
C SER A 98 16.55 -37.98 -15.42
N VAL A 99 17.20 -38.51 -16.47
CA VAL A 99 18.38 -37.86 -17.07
C VAL A 99 18.01 -36.53 -17.71
N LYS A 100 16.89 -36.46 -18.44
CA LYS A 100 16.35 -35.23 -19.02
C LYS A 100 16.15 -34.15 -17.97
N ASN A 101 15.47 -34.48 -16.86
CA ASN A 101 15.19 -33.52 -15.80
C ASN A 101 16.47 -33.03 -15.10
N ASN A 102 17.48 -33.90 -14.93
CA ASN A 102 18.78 -33.49 -14.42
C ASN A 102 19.51 -32.53 -15.38
N ILE A 103 19.43 -32.77 -16.69
CA ILE A 103 19.99 -31.86 -17.71
C ILE A 103 19.27 -30.52 -17.68
N ASP A 104 17.93 -30.52 -17.63
CA ASP A 104 17.12 -29.29 -17.57
C ASP A 104 17.46 -28.45 -16.32
N ALA A 105 17.60 -29.10 -15.15
CA ALA A 105 18.04 -28.45 -13.93
C ALA A 105 19.46 -27.87 -14.08
N GLY A 106 20.40 -28.65 -14.63
CA GLY A 106 21.77 -28.19 -14.87
C GLY A 106 21.87 -27.01 -15.83
N ILE A 107 21.04 -26.96 -16.88
CA ILE A 107 20.95 -25.81 -17.80
C ILE A 107 20.43 -24.59 -17.05
N LYS A 108 19.35 -24.73 -16.28
CA LYS A 108 18.77 -23.64 -15.50
C LYS A 108 19.77 -23.06 -14.49
N ASP A 109 20.45 -23.92 -13.73
CA ASP A 109 21.47 -23.54 -12.74
C ASP A 109 22.68 -22.86 -13.40
N PHE A 110 23.02 -23.26 -14.63
CA PHE A 110 24.08 -22.60 -15.40
C PHE A 110 23.63 -21.21 -15.88
N GLU A 111 22.42 -21.09 -16.43
CA GLU A 111 21.86 -19.82 -16.90
C GLU A 111 21.70 -18.80 -15.77
N GLU A 112 21.29 -19.27 -14.59
CA GLU A 112 21.17 -18.46 -13.37
C GLU A 112 22.53 -17.95 -12.90
N ARG A 113 23.54 -18.82 -12.76
CA ARG A 113 24.91 -18.40 -12.41
C ARG A 113 25.50 -17.41 -13.41
N GLU A 114 25.25 -17.62 -14.71
CA GLU A 114 25.69 -16.68 -15.74
C GLU A 114 24.94 -15.34 -15.66
N ARG A 115 23.68 -15.34 -15.22
CA ARG A 115 22.92 -14.11 -14.97
C ARG A 115 23.44 -13.38 -13.73
N GLU A 116 23.76 -14.08 -12.64
CA GLU A 116 24.37 -13.50 -11.45
C GLU A 116 25.71 -12.84 -11.78
N LYS A 117 26.58 -13.48 -12.56
CA LYS A 117 27.83 -12.85 -13.03
C LYS A 117 27.57 -11.57 -13.83
N ARG A 118 26.57 -11.57 -14.71
CA ARG A 118 26.15 -10.37 -15.45
C ARG A 118 25.62 -9.29 -14.51
N GLN A 119 24.88 -9.66 -13.47
CA GLN A 119 24.41 -8.74 -12.44
C GLN A 119 25.59 -8.07 -11.73
N LEU A 120 26.60 -8.84 -11.31
CA LEU A 120 27.80 -8.28 -10.66
C LEU A 120 28.54 -7.28 -11.57
N VAL A 121 28.69 -7.60 -12.86
CA VAL A 121 29.29 -6.67 -13.83
C VAL A 121 28.45 -5.41 -13.99
N LEU A 122 27.12 -5.55 -14.05
CA LEU A 122 26.18 -4.42 -14.12
C LEU A 122 26.29 -3.53 -12.88
N ASP A 123 26.30 -4.13 -11.70
CA ASP A 123 26.41 -3.43 -10.41
C ASP A 123 27.73 -2.64 -10.33
N GLN A 124 28.83 -3.21 -10.81
CA GLN A 124 30.11 -2.51 -10.89
C GLN A 124 30.04 -1.31 -11.83
N VAL A 125 29.44 -1.47 -13.03
CA VAL A 125 29.28 -0.36 -13.98
C VAL A 125 28.42 0.76 -13.38
N ILE A 126 27.34 0.41 -12.68
CA ILE A 126 26.47 1.38 -12.00
C ILE A 126 27.26 2.09 -10.88
N ALA A 127 28.01 1.36 -10.06
CA ALA A 127 28.82 1.93 -8.99
C ALA A 127 29.92 2.86 -9.52
N ASP A 128 30.56 2.53 -10.65
CA ASP A 128 31.57 3.38 -11.29
C ASP A 128 30.96 4.64 -11.91
N MET A 129 29.71 4.56 -12.40
CA MET A 129 29.02 5.68 -13.03
C MET A 129 28.39 6.63 -12.03
N ALA A 130 27.82 6.13 -10.92
CA ALA A 130 27.03 6.92 -9.97
C ALA A 130 27.75 8.19 -9.45
N PRO A 131 29.05 8.17 -9.10
CA PRO A 131 29.78 9.37 -8.67
C PRO A 131 29.82 10.48 -9.73
N ASN A 132 29.83 10.15 -11.02
CA ASN A 132 29.84 11.14 -12.10
C ASN A 132 28.53 11.95 -12.17
N TYR A 133 27.47 11.45 -11.54
CA TYR A 133 26.16 12.08 -11.47
C TYR A 133 25.84 12.63 -10.07
N GLU A 134 26.76 12.54 -9.10
CA GLU A 134 26.53 12.95 -7.70
C GLU A 134 25.32 12.25 -7.05
N ILE A 135 25.05 11.02 -7.49
CA ILE A 135 23.99 10.17 -6.93
C ILE A 135 24.59 8.96 -6.20
N LEU A 136 23.83 8.42 -5.26
CA LEU A 136 24.09 7.13 -4.66
C LEU A 136 23.52 6.01 -5.55
N VAL A 137 24.08 4.81 -5.46
CA VAL A 137 23.61 3.66 -6.25
C VAL A 137 22.16 3.32 -5.89
N GLU A 138 21.80 3.49 -4.61
CA GLU A 138 20.46 3.24 -4.08
C GLU A 138 19.40 4.23 -4.58
N GLU A 139 19.81 5.40 -5.08
CA GLU A 139 18.90 6.37 -5.71
C GLU A 139 18.46 5.91 -7.12
N LEU A 140 19.18 4.95 -7.73
CA LEU A 140 18.84 4.39 -9.03
C LEU A 140 17.98 3.13 -8.91
N GLU A 141 16.79 3.17 -9.53
CA GLU A 141 15.98 1.96 -9.73
C GLU A 141 16.59 1.07 -10.83
N VAL A 142 17.23 -0.02 -10.41
CA VAL A 142 17.86 -1.01 -11.29
C VAL A 142 16.80 -1.95 -11.88
N ASP A 143 16.70 -1.98 -13.21
CA ASP A 143 15.78 -2.87 -13.91
C ASP A 143 16.40 -4.27 -14.05
N PRO A 144 15.75 -5.35 -13.57
CA PRO A 144 16.27 -6.72 -13.65
C PRO A 144 16.52 -7.23 -15.07
N SER A 145 15.91 -6.60 -16.08
CA SER A 145 16.13 -6.92 -17.49
C SER A 145 17.49 -6.43 -18.00
N TRP A 146 18.13 -5.47 -17.33
CA TRP A 146 19.46 -5.00 -17.72
C TRP A 146 20.52 -6.10 -17.63
N ALA A 147 20.35 -7.09 -16.75
CA ALA A 147 21.21 -8.28 -16.64
C ALA A 147 20.97 -9.35 -17.72
N ASN A 148 20.03 -9.15 -18.65
CA ASN A 148 19.74 -10.08 -19.74
C ASN A 148 20.92 -10.20 -20.71
N LYS A 149 21.15 -11.41 -21.25
CA LYS A 149 22.26 -11.70 -22.18
C LYS A 149 22.34 -10.74 -23.38
N THR A 150 21.21 -10.26 -23.90
CA THR A 150 21.14 -9.32 -25.04
C THR A 150 21.75 -7.95 -24.72
N ASN A 151 21.87 -7.60 -23.45
CA ASN A 151 22.39 -6.32 -22.97
C ASN A 151 23.91 -6.33 -22.76
N PHE A 152 24.58 -7.46 -23.04
CA PHE A 152 26.01 -7.63 -22.87
C PHE A 152 26.69 -7.92 -24.21
N THR A 153 27.95 -7.52 -24.32
CA THR A 153 28.82 -7.87 -25.44
C THR A 153 29.28 -9.32 -25.34
N LYS A 154 29.86 -9.86 -26.41
CA LYS A 154 30.48 -11.20 -26.39
C LYS A 154 31.62 -11.32 -25.36
N LYS A 155 32.19 -10.20 -24.91
CA LYS A 155 33.25 -10.14 -23.91
C LYS A 155 32.72 -10.11 -22.47
N GLY A 156 31.39 -10.06 -22.28
CA GLY A 156 30.77 -9.98 -20.95
C GLY A 156 30.68 -8.55 -20.39
N GLU A 157 30.94 -7.52 -21.20
CA GLU A 157 30.78 -6.12 -20.80
C GLU A 157 29.34 -5.66 -21.07
N VAL A 158 28.82 -4.72 -20.28
CA VAL A 158 27.51 -4.09 -20.56
C VAL A 158 27.61 -3.32 -21.88
N ASN A 159 26.65 -3.52 -22.78
CA ASN A 159 26.67 -2.88 -24.09
C ASN A 159 26.37 -1.37 -23.99
N SER A 160 26.78 -0.61 -25.00
CA SER A 160 26.65 0.85 -25.00
C SER A 160 25.22 1.37 -24.94
N LYS A 161 24.23 0.62 -25.45
CA LYS A 161 22.81 1.01 -25.38
C LYS A 161 22.30 0.95 -23.95
N THR A 162 22.61 -0.12 -23.23
CA THR A 162 22.22 -0.29 -21.83
C THR A 162 22.96 0.71 -20.94
N VAL A 163 24.26 0.92 -21.17
CA VAL A 163 25.04 1.98 -20.49
C VAL A 163 24.40 3.35 -20.70
N LYS A 164 23.98 3.68 -21.92
CA LYS A 164 23.28 4.95 -22.21
C LYS A 164 21.95 5.07 -21.47
N ILE A 165 21.14 4.01 -21.43
CA ILE A 165 19.86 4.02 -20.69
C ILE A 165 20.09 4.28 -19.19
N ILE A 166 21.12 3.65 -18.62
CA ILE A 166 21.52 3.86 -17.22
C ILE A 166 21.97 5.31 -17.02
N ALA A 167 22.87 5.80 -17.88
CA ALA A 167 23.34 7.18 -17.87
C ALA A 167 22.20 8.21 -17.95
N ASP A 168 21.24 8.01 -18.85
CA ASP A 168 20.09 8.90 -19.04
C ASP A 168 19.20 8.93 -17.77
N LYS A 169 18.97 7.76 -17.13
CA LYS A 169 18.25 7.68 -15.85
C LYS A 169 19.00 8.37 -14.71
N MET A 170 20.31 8.11 -14.58
CA MET A 170 21.14 8.78 -13.57
C MET A 170 21.17 10.29 -13.77
N GLY A 171 21.28 10.74 -15.02
CA GLY A 171 21.24 12.16 -15.39
C GLY A 171 19.93 12.83 -15.02
N PHE A 172 18.80 12.15 -15.19
CA PHE A 172 17.49 12.66 -14.78
C PHE A 172 17.40 12.82 -13.25
N ILE A 173 17.85 11.82 -12.49
CA ILE A 173 17.88 11.88 -11.01
C ILE A 173 18.76 13.05 -10.54
N ALA A 174 19.97 13.18 -11.12
CA ALA A 174 20.89 14.26 -10.78
C ALA A 174 20.31 15.65 -11.10
N LEU A 175 19.62 15.79 -12.25
CA LEU A 175 18.97 17.04 -12.63
C LEU A 175 17.87 17.41 -11.64
N GLU A 176 17.04 16.44 -11.24
CA GLU A 176 15.94 16.67 -10.32
C GLU A 176 16.43 17.02 -8.92
N LYS A 177 17.49 16.35 -8.43
CA LYS A 177 18.16 16.67 -7.17
C LYS A 177 18.69 18.10 -7.16
N ARG A 178 19.34 18.52 -8.25
CA ARG A 178 19.87 19.88 -8.42
C ARG A 178 18.75 20.92 -8.50
N ARG A 179 17.62 20.59 -9.15
CA ARG A 179 16.42 21.43 -9.18
C ARG A 179 15.86 21.64 -7.78
N ILE A 180 15.62 20.56 -7.03
CA ILE A 180 15.10 20.61 -5.66
C ILE A 180 16.03 21.43 -4.76
N GLU A 181 17.33 21.24 -4.85
CA GLU A 181 18.31 22.00 -4.06
C GLU A 181 18.29 23.49 -4.41
N GLY A 182 18.19 23.84 -5.70
CA GLY A 182 18.05 25.23 -6.14
C GLY A 182 16.74 25.89 -5.67
N ASP A 183 15.63 25.15 -5.74
CA ASP A 183 14.32 25.61 -5.27
C ASP A 183 14.31 25.79 -3.75
N LYS A 184 14.90 24.85 -2.99
CA LYS A 184 15.09 24.99 -1.54
C LYS A 184 15.89 26.23 -1.19
N LYS A 185 17.03 26.47 -1.87
CA LYS A 185 17.85 27.66 -1.64
C LYS A 185 17.10 28.97 -1.92
N THR A 186 16.23 28.96 -2.93
CA THR A 186 15.37 30.11 -3.25
C THR A 186 14.36 30.38 -2.14
N VAL A 187 13.69 29.32 -1.66
CA VAL A 187 12.77 29.37 -0.53
C VAL A 187 13.49 29.83 0.74
N GLN A 188 14.66 29.28 1.03
CA GLN A 188 15.48 29.67 2.18
C GLN A 188 15.84 31.15 2.15
N THR A 189 16.31 31.65 1.01
CA THR A 189 16.65 33.07 0.82
C THR A 189 15.42 33.96 1.08
N PHE A 190 14.25 33.57 0.60
CA PHE A 190 13.01 34.33 0.85
C PHE A 190 12.60 34.28 2.32
N ALA A 191 12.74 33.12 2.97
CA ALA A 191 12.42 32.94 4.38
C ALA A 191 13.28 33.85 5.25
N ASP A 192 14.61 33.84 5.04
CA ASP A 192 15.58 34.63 5.78
C ASP A 192 15.30 36.14 5.63
N LEU A 193 15.02 36.60 4.40
CA LEU A 193 14.71 38.01 4.12
C LEU A 193 13.40 38.50 4.78
N ASN A 194 12.47 37.59 5.04
CA ASN A 194 11.16 37.92 5.64
C ASN A 194 11.06 37.50 7.12
N GLY A 195 12.14 37.02 7.72
CA GLY A 195 12.14 36.53 9.11
C GLY A 195 11.17 35.37 9.34
N LEU A 196 11.05 34.47 8.36
CA LEU A 196 10.31 33.22 8.44
C LEU A 196 11.27 32.05 8.69
N GLU A 197 10.77 30.97 9.29
CA GLU A 197 11.53 29.74 9.49
C GLU A 197 11.59 28.94 8.17
N PRO A 198 12.77 28.60 7.60
CA PRO A 198 12.88 27.97 6.29
C PRO A 198 12.45 26.50 6.19
N TYR A 199 12.68 25.68 7.21
CA TYR A 199 12.59 24.22 7.14
C TYR A 199 11.20 23.72 6.70
N ALA A 200 10.13 24.32 7.24
CA ALA A 200 8.77 23.95 6.86
C ALA A 200 8.47 24.18 5.37
N TRP A 201 9.01 25.25 4.80
CA TRP A 201 8.80 25.62 3.40
C TRP A 201 9.67 24.80 2.45
N GLU A 202 10.92 24.52 2.83
CA GLU A 202 11.81 23.62 2.08
C GLU A 202 11.22 22.22 1.92
N ASN A 203 10.53 21.72 2.95
CA ASN A 203 9.85 20.42 2.88
C ASN A 203 8.72 20.40 1.86
N LEU A 204 8.05 21.53 1.60
CA LEU A 204 7.04 21.59 0.54
C LEU A 204 7.66 21.37 -0.85
N ILE A 205 8.88 21.86 -1.08
CA ILE A 205 9.63 21.58 -2.31
C ILE A 205 9.95 20.09 -2.44
N VAL A 206 10.39 19.45 -1.35
CA VAL A 206 10.65 18.00 -1.33
C VAL A 206 9.38 17.18 -1.61
N GLN A 207 8.23 17.67 -1.16
CA GLN A 207 6.91 17.06 -1.44
C GLN A 207 6.43 17.29 -2.88
N GLY A 208 7.19 18.02 -3.70
CA GLY A 208 6.89 18.25 -5.11
C GLY A 208 6.08 19.52 -5.40
N HIS A 209 5.91 20.42 -4.42
CA HIS A 209 5.31 21.72 -4.70
C HIS A 209 6.26 22.60 -5.52
N SER A 210 5.71 23.42 -6.41
CA SER A 210 6.51 24.34 -7.21
C SER A 210 7.07 25.46 -6.32
N VAL A 211 8.27 25.94 -6.64
CA VAL A 211 8.88 27.08 -5.94
C VAL A 211 7.97 28.31 -5.94
N ASN A 212 7.25 28.55 -7.03
CA ASN A 212 6.32 29.68 -7.15
C ASN A 212 5.15 29.57 -6.16
N ASP A 213 4.55 28.38 -6.04
CA ASP A 213 3.44 28.16 -5.10
C ASP A 213 3.89 28.33 -3.65
N VAL A 214 5.10 27.83 -3.32
CA VAL A 214 5.67 27.96 -1.98
C VAL A 214 5.96 29.44 -1.66
N LEU A 215 6.58 30.17 -2.59
CA LEU A 215 6.87 31.60 -2.41
C LEU A 215 5.59 32.44 -2.22
N GLU A 216 4.51 32.13 -2.95
CA GLU A 216 3.23 32.83 -2.77
C GLU A 216 2.64 32.58 -1.37
N ARG A 217 2.68 31.33 -0.89
CA ARG A 217 2.26 31.00 0.49
C ARG A 217 3.11 31.71 1.54
N MET A 218 4.43 31.77 1.32
CA MET A 218 5.35 32.48 2.22
C MET A 218 5.07 33.98 2.24
N LYS A 219 4.77 34.58 1.08
CA LYS A 219 4.41 36.00 0.98
C LYS A 219 3.14 36.29 1.79
N GLN A 220 2.11 35.46 1.64
CA GLN A 220 0.87 35.58 2.43
C GLN A 220 1.13 35.43 3.93
N ALA A 221 2.00 34.50 4.33
CA ALA A 221 2.40 34.32 5.72
C ALA A 221 3.19 35.52 6.28
N SER A 222 4.12 36.09 5.50
CA SER A 222 4.88 37.29 5.87
C SER A 222 3.97 38.51 6.04
N GLU A 223 3.02 38.70 5.11
CA GLU A 223 2.04 39.79 5.20
C GLU A 223 1.09 39.60 6.39
N GLN A 224 0.65 38.38 6.67
CA GLN A 224 -0.18 38.11 7.85
C GLN A 224 0.59 38.40 9.15
N LYS A 225 1.84 37.96 9.23
CA LYS A 225 2.71 38.23 10.39
C LYS A 225 2.86 39.74 10.62
N LYS A 226 3.08 40.53 9.57
CA LYS A 226 3.12 42.00 9.66
C LYS A 226 1.80 42.59 10.14
N ARG A 227 0.66 42.14 9.61
CA ARG A 227 -0.66 42.60 10.06
C ARG A 227 -0.88 42.30 11.55
N ASP A 228 -0.53 41.10 12.00
CA ASP A 228 -0.68 40.68 13.39
C ASP A 228 0.25 41.45 14.34
N GLU A 229 1.48 41.74 13.91
CA GLU A 229 2.44 42.56 14.65
C GLU A 229 1.98 44.03 14.75
N GLU A 230 1.48 44.61 13.65
CA GLU A 230 0.90 45.94 13.64
C GLU A 230 -0.35 46.04 14.53
N GLU A 231 -1.23 45.03 14.48
CA GLU A 231 -2.43 44.99 15.31
C GLU A 231 -2.07 44.87 16.80
N ARG A 232 -1.12 43.98 17.15
CA ARG A 232 -0.60 43.88 18.52
C ARG A 232 0.08 45.18 18.99
N ALA A 233 0.82 45.85 18.12
CA ALA A 233 1.44 47.14 18.44
C ALA A 233 0.39 48.23 18.68
N ARG A 234 -0.66 48.30 17.86
CA ARG A 234 -1.79 49.24 18.05
C ARG A 234 -2.55 48.95 19.33
N GLN A 235 -2.85 47.68 19.63
CA GLN A 235 -3.50 47.27 20.87
C GLN A 235 -2.65 47.62 22.10
N SER A 236 -1.34 47.35 22.06
CA SER A 236 -0.44 47.70 23.15
C SER A 236 -0.28 49.22 23.34
N ALA A 237 -0.27 50.00 22.26
CA ALA A 237 -0.22 51.46 22.33
C ALA A 237 -1.52 52.04 22.93
N ALA A 238 -2.68 51.56 22.46
CA ALA A 238 -3.98 51.96 22.99
C ALA A 238 -4.14 51.59 24.48
N GLU A 239 -3.66 50.42 24.89
CA GLU A 239 -3.67 50.01 26.30
C GLU A 239 -2.78 50.94 27.15
N LYS A 240 -1.57 51.29 26.66
CA LYS A 240 -0.71 52.25 27.37
C LYS A 240 -1.36 53.62 27.51
N GLU A 241 -1.94 54.15 26.43
CA GLU A 241 -2.67 55.44 26.47
C GLU A 241 -3.85 55.39 27.44
N TYR A 242 -4.60 54.29 27.47
CA TYR A 242 -5.70 54.09 28.41
C TYR A 242 -5.22 54.09 29.87
N GLN A 243 -4.15 53.34 30.17
CA GLN A 243 -3.56 53.28 31.51
C GLN A 243 -3.01 54.64 31.95
N GLU A 244 -2.35 55.38 31.06
CA GLU A 244 -1.85 56.74 31.34
C GLU A 244 -2.98 57.74 31.59
N ALA A 245 -4.08 57.66 30.83
CA ALA A 245 -5.26 58.51 31.02
C ALA A 245 -5.96 58.24 32.36
N MET A 246 -6.12 56.96 32.73
CA MET A 246 -6.70 56.55 34.02
C MET A 246 -5.84 57.00 35.20
N ALA A 247 -4.51 56.86 35.11
CA ALA A 247 -3.59 57.31 36.15
C ALA A 247 -3.64 58.84 36.35
N LYS A 248 -3.79 59.63 35.28
CA LYS A 248 -3.99 61.09 35.40
C LYS A 248 -5.31 61.44 36.08
N LEU A 249 -6.40 60.76 35.71
CA LEU A 249 -7.72 60.96 36.36
C LEU A 249 -7.68 60.61 37.85
N GLU A 250 -6.99 59.54 38.24
CA GLU A 250 -6.79 59.20 39.66
C GLU A 250 -5.96 60.26 40.40
N GLN A 251 -4.92 60.82 39.78
CA GLN A 251 -4.15 61.92 40.37
C GLN A 251 -4.98 63.20 40.52
N GLU A 252 -5.80 63.55 39.53
CA GLU A 252 -6.71 64.71 39.57
C GLU A 252 -7.82 64.51 40.62
N GLN A 253 -8.36 63.30 40.78
CA GLN A 253 -9.32 62.97 41.84
C GLN A 253 -8.68 62.94 43.24
N GLN A 254 -7.41 62.56 43.36
CA GLN A 254 -6.66 62.63 44.62
C GLN A 254 -6.22 64.07 44.97
N GLN A 255 -6.03 64.95 43.99
CA GLN A 255 -5.74 66.38 44.21
C GLN A 255 -6.98 67.24 44.53
N THR A 256 -8.20 66.75 44.29
CA THR A 256 -9.43 67.51 44.58
C THR A 256 -9.98 67.30 46.00
N ILE A 257 -9.30 66.54 46.89
CA ILE A 257 -9.49 66.63 48.35
C ILE A 257 -8.50 67.65 48.91
N GLY A 258 -8.92 68.91 48.90
CA GLY A 258 -8.22 70.04 49.51
C GLY A 258 -7.43 70.88 48.51
N ASP A 259 -7.97 72.01 48.06
CA ASP A 259 -7.89 73.24 48.85
C ASP A 259 -8.65 74.40 48.21
N LYS A 260 -9.03 75.35 49.05
CA LYS A 260 -9.72 76.61 48.74
C LYS A 260 -8.91 77.49 47.78
N ILE A 261 -9.61 78.25 46.93
CA ILE A 261 -9.06 79.43 46.25
C ILE A 261 -9.38 80.65 47.13
N ILE A 262 -8.33 81.37 47.54
CA ILE A 262 -8.40 82.61 48.34
C ILE A 262 -8.40 83.81 47.38
N ASP A 263 -9.46 84.61 47.46
CA ASP A 263 -9.55 85.96 46.89
C ASP A 263 -8.88 86.97 47.87
N GLN A 264 -7.98 87.81 47.36
CA GLN A 264 -7.13 88.73 48.13
C GLN A 264 -7.59 90.20 48.06
N GLU A 265 -8.89 90.51 48.11
CA GLU A 265 -9.29 91.94 48.19
C GLU A 265 -10.07 92.38 49.43
N THR A 266 -10.75 91.53 50.20
CA THR A 266 -11.48 92.03 51.40
C THR A 266 -11.53 91.02 52.54
N GLY A 267 -10.59 91.13 53.47
CA GLY A 267 -10.55 90.28 54.67
C GLY A 267 -11.58 90.69 55.73
N GLU A 268 -12.65 89.90 55.91
CA GLU A 268 -12.95 89.16 57.15
C GLU A 268 -14.25 88.31 57.06
N VAL A 269 -14.15 87.18 57.79
CA VAL A 269 -15.01 86.03 58.15
C VAL A 269 -16.54 86.17 58.16
N VAL A 270 -17.25 85.18 57.58
CA VAL A 270 -18.46 84.53 58.14
C VAL A 270 -18.52 83.05 57.72
N GLU A 271 -18.80 82.15 58.67
CA GLU A 271 -19.17 80.74 58.46
C GLU A 271 -20.52 80.62 57.74
N GLU A 272 -20.65 79.80 56.69
CA GLU A 272 -21.93 79.10 56.42
C GLU A 272 -21.84 78.02 55.33
N ILE A 273 -22.27 76.81 55.74
CA ILE A 273 -23.10 75.80 55.03
C ILE A 273 -22.83 75.59 53.53
N ILE A 274 -22.25 74.43 53.21
CA ILE A 274 -22.15 73.89 51.86
C ILE A 274 -23.53 73.38 51.45
N GLU A 275 -24.25 74.14 50.63
CA GLU A 275 -25.30 73.60 49.76
C GLU A 275 -24.65 73.28 48.40
N ASP A 276 -24.71 72.02 48.00
CA ASP A 276 -24.26 71.58 46.67
C ASP A 276 -24.99 72.39 45.59
N GLU A 277 -24.22 73.17 44.84
CA GLU A 277 -24.74 74.04 43.79
C GLU A 277 -25.34 73.17 42.66
N ILE A 278 -26.68 73.09 42.57
CA ILE A 278 -27.37 72.34 41.52
C ILE A 278 -27.27 73.10 40.20
N LEU A 279 -26.26 72.74 39.38
CA LEU A 279 -26.12 73.24 38.01
C LEU A 279 -27.21 72.63 37.10
N LYS A 280 -28.01 73.48 36.44
CA LYS A 280 -29.03 73.07 35.46
C LYS A 280 -28.70 73.64 34.07
N PHE A 281 -28.63 72.76 33.07
CA PHE A 281 -28.44 73.12 31.66
C PHE A 281 -29.34 72.26 30.76
N THR A 282 -29.76 72.82 29.61
CA THR A 282 -30.58 72.11 28.62
C THR A 282 -29.68 71.47 27.57
N LEU A 283 -29.77 70.15 27.41
CA LEU A 283 -29.00 69.38 26.43
C LEU A 283 -29.94 68.76 25.40
N GLU A 284 -29.59 68.88 24.12
CA GLU A 284 -30.24 68.17 23.02
C GLU A 284 -29.42 66.92 22.66
N ILE A 285 -30.04 65.75 22.76
CA ILE A 285 -29.36 64.46 22.61
C ILE A 285 -30.12 63.60 21.59
N SER A 286 -29.44 63.11 20.56
CA SER A 286 -30.01 62.23 19.54
C SER A 286 -29.23 60.92 19.42
N GLY A 287 -29.93 59.82 19.15
CA GLY A 287 -29.30 58.50 19.01
C GLY A 287 -30.30 57.33 18.98
N PRO A 288 -29.80 56.09 18.81
CA PRO A 288 -30.64 54.90 18.77
C PRO A 288 -31.39 54.68 20.10
N LYS A 289 -32.66 54.28 20.03
CA LYS A 289 -33.55 54.11 21.20
C LYS A 289 -32.94 53.25 22.32
N SER A 290 -32.21 52.19 21.97
CA SER A 290 -31.56 51.29 22.95
C SER A 290 -30.43 51.97 23.74
N LYS A 291 -29.71 52.91 23.14
CA LYS A 291 -28.63 53.67 23.78
C LYS A 291 -29.20 54.77 24.68
N LEU A 292 -30.23 55.47 24.20
CA LEU A 292 -30.92 56.50 25.00
C LEU A 292 -31.63 55.91 26.23
N TYR A 293 -32.18 54.69 26.13
CA TYR A 293 -32.76 53.99 27.28
C TYR A 293 -31.71 53.71 28.37
N LYS A 294 -30.53 53.21 27.98
CA LYS A 294 -29.42 52.97 28.92
C LYS A 294 -28.94 54.27 29.57
N LEU A 295 -28.89 55.36 28.81
CA LEU A 295 -28.52 56.68 29.33
C LEU A 295 -29.53 57.18 30.38
N ASN A 296 -30.82 57.05 30.12
CA ASN A 296 -31.86 57.40 31.09
C ASN A 296 -31.75 56.57 32.38
N GLN A 297 -31.52 55.26 32.26
CA GLN A 297 -31.35 54.38 33.42
C GLN A 297 -30.16 54.82 34.28
N TYR A 298 -29.02 55.10 33.65
CA TYR A 298 -27.84 55.61 34.33
C TYR A 298 -28.11 56.93 35.06
N MET A 299 -28.76 57.90 34.39
CA MET A 299 -29.10 59.18 35.01
C MET A 299 -29.99 59.02 36.25
N THR A 300 -30.98 58.13 36.21
CA THR A 300 -31.84 57.84 37.38
C THR A 300 -31.07 57.15 38.50
N GLU A 301 -30.19 56.18 38.19
CA GLU A 301 -29.37 55.48 39.19
C GLU A 301 -28.41 56.44 39.91
N GLN A 302 -27.92 57.47 39.22
CA GLN A 302 -27.04 58.50 39.78
C GLN A 302 -27.79 59.69 40.40
N GLY A 303 -29.13 59.63 40.48
CA GLY A 303 -29.93 60.70 41.09
C GLY A 303 -29.99 61.99 40.27
N ILE A 304 -29.68 61.96 38.98
CA ILE A 304 -29.70 63.12 38.08
C ILE A 304 -31.14 63.34 37.59
N GLU A 305 -31.71 64.51 37.88
CA GLU A 305 -33.02 64.90 37.37
C GLU A 305 -32.96 65.32 35.90
N PHE A 306 -33.79 64.70 35.06
CA PHE A 306 -33.92 65.09 33.65
C PHE A 306 -35.39 65.23 33.24
N LYS A 307 -35.65 66.11 32.27
CA LYS A 307 -36.98 66.33 31.69
C LYS A 307 -36.91 66.25 30.18
N LYS A 308 -37.81 65.46 29.58
CA LYS A 308 -37.95 65.42 28.12
C LYS A 308 -38.66 66.68 27.63
N ILE A 309 -37.99 67.44 26.78
CA ILE A 309 -38.59 68.55 26.03
C ILE A 309 -39.14 67.95 24.74
N PHE A 310 -40.43 68.20 24.46
CA PHE A 310 -41.05 67.89 23.18
C PHE A 310 -41.17 69.21 22.42
N ASP A 311 -40.71 69.24 21.17
CA ASP A 311 -41.10 70.29 20.22
C ASP A 311 -42.58 70.15 19.84
#